data_AF-A0A316QIX3-F1
#
_entry.id   AF-A0A316QIX3-F1
#
_cell.length_a   1.000
_cell.length_b   1.000
_cell.length_c   1.000
_cell.angle_alpha   90.00
_cell.angle_beta   90.00
_cell.angle_gamma   90.00
#
_symmetry.space_group_name_H-M   'P 1'
#
loop_
_entity.id
_entity.type
_entity.pdbx_description
1 polymer ?
#
loop_
_entity_poly.entity_id
_entity_poly.type
_entity_poly.pdbx_seq_one_letter_code
_entity_poly.pdbx_strand_id
1 'polypeptide(L)'
;MEHTSNNLGDIIKNARQKSKLTIEDLAAKVGITERFLYRIENEGNKPSFAVLFRLIRELSISPDLIFYPEMARSNPDIEALMHMLYQCDKRDLAVVKATVQALLDNSHNK
;
A
#
# COMPACT_ATOMS: atom_id res chain seq x y z
N MET A 1 11.89 20.46 7.81
CA MET A 1 10.90 20.70 6.74
C MET A 1 10.50 19.33 6.21
N GLU A 2 9.39 18.78 6.71
CA GLU A 2 8.88 17.46 6.31
C GLU A 2 8.33 17.54 4.89
N HIS A 3 9.11 17.08 3.91
CA HIS A 3 8.57 16.68 2.62
C HIS A 3 8.00 15.26 2.73
N THR A 4 6.97 15.05 3.55
CA THR A 4 6.16 13.83 3.47
C THR A 4 5.23 14.00 2.28
N SER A 5 5.68 13.59 1.11
CA SER A 5 4.88 13.50 -0.11
C SER A 5 3.51 12.90 0.20
N ASN A 6 2.48 13.64 -0.17
CA ASN A 6 1.09 13.57 0.27
C ASN A 6 0.32 12.38 -0.37
N ASN A 7 0.86 11.17 -0.28
CA ASN A 7 0.42 10.03 -1.09
C ASN A 7 -0.95 9.44 -0.69
N LEU A 8 -1.36 9.54 0.58
CA LEU A 8 -2.57 8.85 1.06
C LEU A 8 -3.85 9.37 0.37
N GLY A 9 -4.01 10.68 0.25
CA GLY A 9 -5.17 11.28 -0.40
C GLY A 9 -5.28 10.86 -1.86
N ASP A 10 -4.15 10.89 -2.58
CA ASP A 10 -4.06 10.45 -3.98
C ASP A 10 -4.31 8.94 -4.13
N ILE A 11 -3.79 8.10 -3.24
CA ILE A 11 -4.05 6.65 -3.24
C ILE A 11 -5.55 6.38 -3.10
N ILE A 12 -6.19 7.01 -2.12
CA ILE A 12 -7.63 6.83 -1.86
C ILE A 12 -8.44 7.31 -3.07
N LYS A 13 -8.14 8.50 -3.58
CA LYS A 13 -8.82 9.09 -4.74
C LYS A 13 -8.69 8.23 -5.99
N ASN A 14 -7.47 7.78 -6.28
CA ASN A 14 -7.20 6.92 -7.44
C ASN A 14 -7.89 5.56 -7.32
N ALA A 15 -7.87 4.94 -6.13
CA ALA A 15 -8.55 3.67 -5.90
C ALA A 15 -10.07 3.82 -6.02
N ARG A 16 -10.65 4.91 -5.47
CA ARG A 16 -12.07 5.23 -5.62
C ARG A 16 -12.47 5.38 -7.09
N GLN A 17 -11.69 6.14 -7.87
CA GLN A 17 -11.93 6.34 -9.30
C GLN A 17 -11.80 5.04 -10.11
N LYS A 18 -10.81 4.19 -9.80
CA LYS A 18 -10.67 2.85 -10.41
C LYS A 18 -11.88 1.96 -10.11
N SER A 19 -12.43 2.07 -8.91
CA SER A 19 -13.67 1.39 -8.49
C SER A 19 -14.94 2.06 -9.01
N LYS A 20 -14.84 3.14 -9.79
CA LYS A 20 -15.95 3.91 -10.38
C LYS A 20 -16.97 4.42 -9.35
N LEU A 21 -16.52 4.71 -8.13
CA LEU A 21 -17.38 5.26 -7.08
C LEU A 21 -17.34 6.79 -7.08
N THR A 22 -18.48 7.42 -6.88
CA THR A 22 -18.55 8.86 -6.57
C THR A 22 -18.05 9.14 -5.14
N ILE A 23 -17.86 10.42 -4.78
CA ILE A 23 -17.51 10.77 -3.39
C ILE A 23 -18.69 10.39 -2.47
N GLU A 24 -19.90 10.64 -2.93
CA GLU A 24 -21.17 10.30 -2.30
C GLU A 24 -21.25 8.80 -2.00
N ASP A 25 -20.99 7.95 -3.00
CA ASP A 25 -21.08 6.50 -2.86
C ASP A 25 -20.09 5.97 -1.81
N LEU A 26 -18.82 6.39 -1.90
CA LEU A 26 -17.78 5.92 -0.98
C LEU A 26 -18.01 6.46 0.44
N ALA A 27 -18.39 7.73 0.57
CA ALA A 27 -18.67 8.33 1.87
C ALA A 27 -19.81 7.58 2.58
N ALA A 28 -20.88 7.25 1.86
CA ALA A 28 -21.98 6.43 2.39
C ALA A 28 -21.52 5.04 2.82
N LYS A 29 -20.77 4.32 1.97
CA LYS A 29 -20.22 2.98 2.27
C LYS A 29 -19.32 2.96 3.51
N VAL A 30 -18.50 3.98 3.67
CA VAL A 30 -17.52 4.10 4.77
C VAL A 30 -18.14 4.75 6.01
N GLY A 31 -19.37 5.27 5.93
CA GLY A 31 -20.06 5.93 7.05
C GLY A 31 -19.37 7.22 7.48
N ILE A 32 -19.03 8.08 6.51
CA ILE A 32 -18.48 9.43 6.71
C ILE A 32 -19.21 10.44 5.82
N THR A 33 -18.97 11.74 6.03
CA THR A 33 -19.55 12.76 5.16
C THR A 33 -18.74 12.92 3.87
N GLU A 34 -19.41 13.27 2.77
CA GLU A 34 -18.77 13.62 1.49
C GLU A 34 -17.70 14.69 1.67
N ARG A 35 -18.02 15.73 2.44
CA ARG A 35 -17.08 16.81 2.76
C ARG A 35 -15.84 16.26 3.46
N PHE A 36 -15.98 15.32 4.40
CA PHE A 36 -14.81 14.75 5.06
C PHE A 36 -13.95 13.93 4.10
N LEU A 37 -14.58 13.09 3.26
CA LEU A 37 -13.88 12.33 2.23
C LEU A 37 -13.15 13.26 1.24
N TYR A 38 -13.80 14.33 0.78
CA TYR A 38 -13.17 15.31 -0.11
C TYR A 38 -11.90 15.91 0.49
N ARG A 39 -11.93 16.28 1.78
CA ARG A 39 -10.76 16.83 2.48
C ARG A 39 -9.63 15.80 2.65
N ILE A 40 -9.98 14.52 2.84
CA ILE A 40 -8.98 13.43 2.86
C ILE A 40 -8.31 13.32 1.49
N GLU A 41 -9.09 13.31 0.41
CA GLU A 41 -8.59 13.11 -0.95
C GLU A 41 -7.82 14.32 -1.50
N ASN A 42 -8.17 15.56 -1.11
CA ASN A 42 -7.67 16.77 -1.79
C ASN A 42 -6.97 17.78 -0.88
N GLU A 43 -7.21 17.75 0.44
CA GLU A 43 -6.68 18.76 1.38
C GLU A 43 -5.65 18.18 2.37
N GLY A 44 -5.27 16.91 2.23
CA GLY A 44 -4.32 16.24 3.11
C GLY A 44 -4.86 15.95 4.52
N ASN A 45 -6.19 15.93 4.69
CA ASN A 45 -6.80 15.64 5.99
C ASN A 45 -6.56 14.16 6.36
N LYS A 46 -5.99 13.91 7.54
CA LYS A 46 -5.66 12.56 8.00
C LYS A 46 -6.92 11.91 8.62
N PRO A 47 -7.42 10.80 8.06
CA PRO A 47 -8.52 10.07 8.68
C PRO A 47 -8.09 9.46 10.02
N SER A 48 -9.07 9.18 10.90
CA SER A 48 -8.81 8.31 12.04
C SER A 48 -8.45 6.89 11.56
N PHE A 49 -7.76 6.12 12.40
CA PHE A 49 -7.39 4.75 12.05
C PHE A 49 -8.61 3.88 11.67
N ALA A 50 -9.74 4.05 12.38
CA ALA A 50 -10.98 3.34 12.07
C ALA A 50 -11.53 3.71 10.67
N VAL A 51 -11.48 4.99 10.29
CA VAL A 51 -11.90 5.43 8.95
C VAL A 51 -10.93 4.93 7.88
N LEU A 52 -9.63 5.02 8.14
CA LEU A 52 -8.59 4.50 7.25
C LEU A 52 -8.78 3.00 6.98
N PHE A 53 -9.01 2.21 8.03
CA PHE A 53 -9.27 0.77 7.93
C PHE A 53 -10.46 0.47 7.02
N ARG A 54 -11.58 1.20 7.19
CA ARG A 54 -12.77 1.03 6.34
C ARG A 54 -12.50 1.42 4.88
N LEU A 55 -11.79 2.53 4.65
CA LEU A 55 -11.41 2.98 3.30
C LEU A 55 -10.54 1.95 2.58
N ILE A 56 -9.48 1.46 3.25
CA ILE A 56 -8.56 0.48 2.66
C ILE A 56 -9.29 -0.80 2.26
N ARG A 57 -10.21 -1.30 3.11
CA ARG A 57 -10.98 -2.50 2.83
C ARG A 57 -12.01 -2.31 1.73
N GLU A 58 -12.78 -1.23 1.78
CA GLU A 58 -13.81 -0.94 0.76
C GLU A 58 -13.19 -0.76 -0.63
N LEU A 59 -12.01 -0.13 -0.70
CA LEU A 59 -11.32 0.14 -1.95
C LEU A 59 -10.31 -0.94 -2.35
N SER A 60 -10.17 -2.01 -1.56
CA SER A 60 -9.19 -3.09 -1.79
C SER A 60 -7.76 -2.56 -2.01
N ILE A 61 -7.37 -1.54 -1.25
CA ILE A 61 -6.04 -0.94 -1.32
C ILE A 61 -5.05 -1.89 -0.61
N SER A 62 -3.93 -2.21 -1.25
CA SER A 62 -2.84 -2.91 -0.55
C SER A 62 -2.26 -1.99 0.55
N PRO A 63 -2.15 -2.45 1.81
CA PRO A 63 -1.51 -1.68 2.87
C PRO A 63 -0.08 -1.23 2.51
N ASP A 64 0.62 -2.02 1.70
CA ASP A 64 1.99 -1.71 1.28
C ASP A 64 2.07 -0.41 0.47
N LEU A 65 1.02 -0.06 -0.28
CA LEU A 65 0.97 1.22 -1.01
C LEU A 65 0.98 2.43 -0.06
N ILE A 66 0.48 2.25 1.16
CA ILE A 66 0.35 3.32 2.15
C ILE A 66 1.54 3.33 3.11
N PHE A 67 1.96 2.16 3.60
CA PHE A 67 2.96 2.03 4.66
C PHE A 67 4.37 1.73 4.15
N TYR A 68 4.49 1.19 2.93
CA TYR A 68 5.75 0.84 2.26
C TYR A 68 5.76 1.36 0.81
N PRO A 69 5.54 2.67 0.57
CA PRO A 69 5.39 3.23 -0.77
C PRO A 69 6.62 3.03 -1.67
N GLU A 70 7.79 2.79 -1.09
CA GLU A 70 9.02 2.40 -1.78
C GLU A 70 8.92 1.01 -2.44
N MET A 71 8.09 0.11 -1.90
CA MET A 71 7.81 -1.22 -2.42
C MET A 71 6.68 -1.24 -3.46
N ALA A 72 5.97 -0.11 -3.64
CA ALA A 72 4.83 0.00 -4.55
C ALA A 72 5.19 -0.06 -6.04
N ARG A 73 6.48 0.01 -6.39
CA ARG A 73 6.93 -0.19 -7.77
C ARG A 73 6.96 -1.68 -8.05
N SER A 74 6.10 -2.13 -8.97
CA SER A 74 6.20 -3.46 -9.57
C SER A 74 7.62 -3.62 -10.13
N ASN A 75 8.40 -4.47 -9.48
CA ASN A 75 9.68 -4.92 -9.99
C ASN A 75 9.40 -6.29 -10.64
N PRO A 76 9.50 -6.41 -11.97
CA PRO A 76 9.20 -7.66 -12.66
C PRO A 76 10.08 -8.82 -12.16
N ASP A 77 11.30 -8.54 -11.69
CA ASP A 77 12.18 -9.55 -11.12
C ASP A 77 11.65 -10.05 -9.76
N ILE A 78 11.06 -9.17 -8.95
CA ILE A 78 10.43 -9.56 -7.66
C ILE A 78 9.18 -10.40 -7.92
N GLU A 79 8.36 -10.03 -8.92
CA GLU A 79 7.17 -10.82 -9.30
C GLU A 79 7.56 -12.22 -9.81
N ALA A 80 8.56 -12.29 -10.69
CA ALA A 80 9.09 -13.57 -11.17
C ALA A 80 9.67 -14.41 -10.03
N LEU A 81 10.44 -13.81 -9.12
CA LEU A 81 10.97 -14.48 -7.93
C LEU A 81 9.85 -15.03 -7.05
N MET A 82 8.79 -14.27 -6.79
CA MET A 82 7.64 -14.75 -6.01
C MET A 82 7.04 -16.02 -6.62
N HIS A 83 6.86 -16.07 -7.94
CA HIS A 83 6.38 -17.28 -8.63
C HIS A 83 7.33 -18.48 -8.44
N MET A 84 8.64 -18.26 -8.51
CA MET A 84 9.64 -19.31 -8.28
C MET A 84 9.62 -19.78 -6.82
N LEU A 85 9.48 -18.87 -5.86
CA LEU A 85 9.46 -19.20 -4.44
C LEU A 85 8.27 -20.07 -4.05
N TYR A 86 7.13 -19.94 -4.74
CA TYR A 86 5.97 -20.83 -4.51
C TYR A 86 6.24 -22.29 -4.93
N GLN A 87 7.27 -22.54 -5.73
CA GLN A 87 7.67 -23.90 -6.13
C GLN A 87 8.71 -24.51 -5.19
N CYS A 88 9.30 -23.72 -4.30
CA CYS A 88 10.32 -24.16 -3.37
C CYS A 88 9.74 -24.94 -2.18
N ASP A 89 10.48 -25.95 -1.72
CA ASP A 89 10.17 -26.61 -0.45
C ASP A 89 10.73 -25.82 0.75
N LYS A 90 10.48 -26.32 1.98
CA LYS A 90 10.94 -25.66 3.20
C LYS A 90 12.46 -25.49 3.28
N ARG A 91 13.22 -26.45 2.75
CA ARG A 91 14.68 -26.41 2.78
C ARG A 91 15.19 -25.36 1.79
N ASP A 92 14.63 -25.35 0.58
CA ASP A 92 14.96 -24.37 -0.45
C ASP A 92 14.69 -22.93 0.04
N LEU A 93 13.52 -22.71 0.64
CA LEU A 93 13.15 -21.40 1.21
C LEU A 93 14.09 -20.97 2.33
N ALA A 94 14.60 -21.90 3.15
CA ALA A 94 15.57 -21.58 4.19
C ALA A 94 16.90 -21.10 3.60
N VAL A 95 17.35 -21.72 2.50
CA VAL A 95 18.56 -21.28 1.78
C VAL A 95 18.35 -19.90 1.17
N VAL A 96 17.25 -19.69 0.44
CA VAL A 96 16.93 -18.39 -0.16
C VAL A 96 16.90 -17.30 0.91
N LYS A 97 16.23 -17.54 2.04
CA LYS A 97 16.16 -16.58 3.15
C LYS A 97 17.55 -16.22 3.68
N ALA A 98 18.42 -17.20 3.87
CA ALA A 98 19.80 -16.96 4.32
C ALA A 98 20.60 -16.12 3.31
N THR A 99 20.44 -16.39 2.01
CA THR A 99 21.08 -15.61 0.94
C THR A 99 20.60 -14.15 0.93
N VAL A 100 19.28 -13.92 0.99
CA VAL A 100 18.71 -12.56 1.03
C VAL A 100 19.21 -11.81 2.26
N GLN A 101 19.23 -12.45 3.43
CA GLN A 101 19.74 -11.84 4.66
C GLN A 101 21.21 -11.41 4.51
N ALA A 102 22.06 -12.28 3.98
CA ALA A 102 23.47 -11.97 3.76
C ALA A 102 23.69 -10.78 2.78
N LEU A 103 22.85 -10.67 1.74
CA LEU A 103 22.91 -9.54 0.80
C LEU A 103 22.51 -8.21 1.48
N LEU A 104 21.49 -8.22 2.34
CA LEU A 104 21.04 -7.04 3.07
C LEU A 104 22.09 -6.59 4.10
N ASP A 105 22.63 -7.51 4.88
CA ASP A 105 23.63 -7.21 5.92
C ASP A 105 24.91 -6.61 5.31
N ASN A 106 25.35 -7.12 4.15
CA ASN A 106 26.50 -6.58 3.42
C ASN A 106 26.24 -5.20 2.81
N SER A 107 24.98 -4.88 2.51
CA SER A 107 24.59 -3.58 1.95
C SER A 107 24.54 -2.49 3.03
N HIS A 108 24.40 -2.85 4.30
CA HIS A 108 24.43 -1.94 5.45
C HIS A 108 25.84 -1.66 6.00
N ASN A 109 26.85 -2.39 5.53
CA ASN A 109 28.27 -2.26 5.93
C ASN A 109 29.13 -1.49 4.90
N LYS A 110 28.50 -0.81 3.94
CA LYS A 110 29.14 0.16 3.05
C LYS A 110 28.73 1.57 3.45
#